data_AF-A0A948MT15-F1
#
_entry.id   AF-A0A948MT15-F1
#
_cell.length_a   1.000
_cell.length_b   1.000
_cell.length_c   1.000
_cell.angle_alpha   90.00
_cell.angle_beta   90.00
_cell.angle_gamma   90.00
#
_symmetry.space_group_name_H-M   'P 1'
#
loop_
_entity.id
_entity.type
_entity.pdbx_description
1 polymer ?
#
loop_
_entity_poly.entity_id
_entity_poly.type
_entity_poly.pdbx_seq_one_letter_code
_entity_poly.pdbx_strand_id
1 'polypeptide(L)'
;MAARQPGQQGRDQPGQRGQQRSDRDPFGRPLNNDGNFATGDVQVPEEADLQRAREIFDELRRRSGDTSRPGFERDYIDRLLRRF
;
A
#
# COMPACT_ATOMS: atom_id res chain seq x y z
N MET A 1 -35.10 38.32 -50.23
CA MET A 1 -36.28 37.64 -49.65
C MET A 1 -35.89 37.15 -48.26
N ALA A 2 -36.63 37.55 -47.24
CA ALA A 2 -36.48 37.10 -45.85
C ALA A 2 -37.50 36.00 -45.56
N ALA A 3 -37.14 34.99 -44.76
CA ALA A 3 -38.09 34.15 -44.04
C ALA A 3 -37.44 33.57 -42.76
N ARG A 4 -38.17 33.76 -41.65
CA ARG A 4 -37.93 33.31 -40.26
C ARG A 4 -38.58 31.93 -40.03
N GLN A 5 -37.88 31.06 -39.25
CA GLN A 5 -38.31 30.16 -38.13
C GLN A 5 -39.66 29.40 -38.18
N PRO A 6 -39.99 28.43 -37.28
CA PRO A 6 -39.20 27.64 -36.31
C PRO A 6 -39.54 26.11 -36.38
N GLY A 7 -39.01 25.28 -35.47
CA GLY A 7 -39.74 24.07 -35.03
C GLY A 7 -38.96 22.77 -34.85
N GLN A 8 -38.50 22.55 -33.61
CA GLN A 8 -38.68 21.32 -32.84
C GLN A 8 -38.43 19.95 -33.51
N GLN A 9 -37.36 19.29 -33.07
CA GLN A 9 -37.24 17.85 -32.87
C GLN A 9 -35.97 17.67 -32.01
N GLY A 10 -36.09 17.59 -30.69
CA GLY A 10 -36.52 16.37 -30.03
C GLY A 10 -35.34 15.40 -30.00
N ARG A 11 -34.45 15.55 -29.03
CA ARG A 11 -33.48 14.51 -28.65
C ARG A 11 -32.92 14.75 -27.26
N ASP A 12 -33.81 14.73 -26.28
CA ASP A 12 -33.49 14.21 -24.96
C ASP A 12 -32.89 12.81 -25.15
N GLN A 13 -31.58 12.69 -24.95
CA GLN A 13 -30.90 11.40 -24.81
C GLN A 13 -30.66 11.16 -23.31
N PRO A 14 -31.57 10.48 -22.59
CA PRO A 14 -31.27 9.87 -21.32
C PRO A 14 -30.54 8.56 -21.61
N GLY A 15 -29.23 8.63 -21.86
CA GLY A 15 -28.50 7.48 -22.38
C GLY A 15 -27.01 7.43 -22.10
N GLN A 16 -26.52 8.11 -21.06
CA GLN A 16 -25.13 7.98 -20.61
C GLN A 16 -25.08 7.59 -19.12
N ARG A 17 -25.67 6.44 -18.76
CA ARG A 17 -25.45 5.77 -17.47
C ARG A 17 -25.36 4.25 -17.63
N GLY A 18 -24.81 3.78 -18.74
CA GLY A 18 -24.84 2.36 -19.12
C GLY A 18 -23.51 1.62 -19.09
N GLN A 19 -22.36 2.30 -18.93
CA GLN A 19 -21.04 1.69 -19.20
C GLN A 19 -20.03 1.90 -18.08
N GLN A 20 -20.45 1.78 -16.81
CA GLN A 20 -19.56 1.87 -15.64
C GLN A 20 -19.98 0.94 -14.48
N ARG A 21 -20.83 -0.05 -14.76
CA ARG A 21 -21.41 -0.94 -13.74
C ARG A 21 -20.90 -2.38 -13.81
N SER A 22 -19.94 -2.69 -14.68
CA SER A 22 -19.41 -4.06 -14.82
C SER A 22 -18.01 -4.26 -14.24
N ASP A 23 -17.30 -3.17 -13.90
CA ASP A 23 -15.96 -3.23 -13.31
C ASP A 23 -15.97 -3.09 -11.79
N ARG A 24 -17.09 -3.35 -11.12
CA ARG A 24 -17.18 -3.29 -9.65
C ARG A 24 -17.83 -4.54 -9.07
N ASP A 25 -17.25 -5.05 -7.99
CA ASP A 25 -17.83 -6.15 -7.23
C ASP A 25 -19.13 -5.71 -6.51
N PRO A 26 -19.89 -6.64 -5.90
CA PRO A 26 -21.13 -6.33 -5.16
C PRO A 26 -20.96 -5.37 -3.98
N PHE A 27 -19.72 -5.16 -3.51
CA PHE A 27 -19.36 -4.20 -2.49
C PHE A 27 -18.82 -2.88 -3.08
N GLY A 28 -18.93 -2.70 -4.39
CA GLY A 28 -18.56 -1.48 -5.10
C GLY A 28 -17.06 -1.29 -5.30
N ARG A 29 -16.23 -2.32 -5.03
CA ARG A 29 -14.77 -2.26 -5.21
C ARG A 29 -14.42 -2.40 -6.69
N PRO A 30 -13.49 -1.60 -7.24
CA PRO A 30 -13.07 -1.75 -8.63
C PRO A 30 -12.39 -3.11 -8.85
N LEU A 31 -12.81 -3.85 -9.88
CA LEU A 31 -12.29 -5.15 -10.29
C LEU A 31 -10.85 -5.06 -10.85
N ASN A 32 -10.44 -3.87 -11.30
CA ASN A 32 -9.09 -3.60 -11.78
C ASN A 32 -8.16 -3.44 -10.57
N ASN A 33 -7.60 -4.56 -10.13
CA ASN A 33 -6.46 -4.64 -9.25
C ASN A 33 -5.17 -4.35 -10.04
N ASP A 34 -5.04 -3.16 -10.61
CA ASP A 34 -3.72 -2.63 -10.99
C ASP A 34 -3.03 -2.13 -9.72
N GLY A 35 -2.57 -3.07 -8.89
CA GLY A 35 -1.45 -2.97 -7.93
C GLY A 35 -1.41 -1.84 -6.89
N ASN A 36 -2.40 -0.94 -6.83
CA ASN A 36 -2.22 0.36 -6.18
C ASN A 36 -3.12 0.58 -4.95
N PHE A 37 -3.64 -0.50 -4.35
CA PHE A 37 -4.38 -0.42 -3.08
C PHE A 37 -3.50 -0.09 -1.85
N ALA A 38 -2.19 0.11 -2.05
CA ALA A 38 -1.34 0.76 -1.07
C ALA A 38 -1.07 2.21 -1.52
N THR A 39 -1.98 3.13 -1.22
CA THR A 39 -1.73 4.57 -1.36
C THR A 39 -0.85 5.07 -0.20
N GLY A 40 0.33 4.49 -0.12
CA GLY A 40 1.43 4.84 0.74
C GLY A 40 2.63 4.14 0.13
N ASP A 41 3.66 4.89 -0.23
CA ASP A 41 4.89 4.40 -0.85
C ASP A 41 5.47 3.25 0.01
N VAL A 42 5.13 2.00 -0.33
CA VAL A 42 5.67 0.83 0.38
C VAL A 42 7.05 0.60 -0.21
N GLN A 43 8.03 1.32 0.35
CA GLN A 43 9.41 1.15 -0.03
C GLN A 43 9.89 -0.22 0.47
N VAL A 44 10.04 -1.16 -0.48
CA VAL A 44 10.67 -2.45 -0.21
C VAL A 44 12.17 -2.17 0.05
N PRO A 45 12.73 -2.61 1.19
CA PRO A 45 14.15 -2.42 1.47
C PRO A 45 15.04 -3.05 0.41
N GLU A 46 16.18 -2.43 0.12
CA GLU A 46 17.17 -2.94 -0.82
C GLU A 46 18.02 -4.05 -0.19
N GLU A 47 18.76 -4.81 -1.01
CA GLU A 47 19.63 -5.91 -0.53
C GLU A 47 20.64 -5.45 0.53
N ALA A 48 21.17 -4.22 0.38
CA ALA A 48 22.10 -3.61 1.33
C ALA A 48 21.45 -3.38 2.71
N ASP A 49 20.15 -3.06 2.76
CA ASP A 49 19.43 -2.87 4.02
C ASP A 49 19.18 -4.19 4.73
N LEU A 50 18.87 -5.25 3.98
CA LEU A 50 18.75 -6.61 4.53
C LEU A 50 20.07 -7.11 5.11
N GLN A 51 21.18 -6.85 4.41
CA GLN A 51 22.52 -7.20 4.88
C GLN A 51 22.87 -6.46 6.18
N ARG A 52 22.63 -5.14 6.24
CA ARG A 52 22.82 -4.34 7.45
C ARG A 52 21.95 -4.84 8.62
N ALA A 53 20.69 -5.13 8.36
CA ALA A 53 19.79 -5.65 9.39
C ALA A 53 20.34 -6.95 9.97
N ARG A 54 20.82 -7.86 9.12
CA ARG A 54 21.45 -9.12 9.54
C ARG A 54 22.68 -8.90 10.42
N GLU A 55 23.57 -8.01 10.03
CA GLU A 55 24.76 -7.66 10.84
C GLU A 55 24.39 -7.14 12.23
N ILE A 56 23.34 -6.31 12.32
CA ILE A 56 22.83 -5.82 13.60
C ILE A 56 22.30 -6.97 14.45
N PHE A 57 21.50 -7.88 13.88
CA PHE A 57 20.98 -9.03 14.61
C PHE A 57 22.08 -9.97 15.10
N ASP A 58 23.10 -10.22 14.28
CA ASP A 58 24.24 -11.06 14.64
C ASP A 58 25.04 -10.43 15.79
N GLU A 59 25.27 -9.12 15.75
CA GLU A 59 25.89 -8.37 16.84
C GLU A 59 25.08 -8.49 18.13
N LEU A 60 23.77 -8.25 18.08
CA LEU A 60 22.88 -8.36 19.24
C LEU A 60 22.92 -9.77 19.84
N ARG A 61 22.88 -10.81 19.00
CA ARG A 61 22.97 -12.20 19.45
C ARG A 61 24.31 -12.53 20.08
N ARG A 62 25.42 -11.99 19.56
CA ARG A 62 26.73 -12.13 20.21
C ARG A 62 26.72 -11.46 21.59
N ARG A 63 26.12 -10.27 21.70
CA ARG A 63 26.12 -9.49 22.93
C ARG A 63 25.21 -10.05 24.02
N SER A 64 24.10 -10.71 23.67
CA SER A 64 23.22 -11.32 24.69
C SER A 64 23.89 -12.48 25.44
N GLY A 65 24.76 -13.22 24.76
CA GLY A 65 25.56 -14.30 25.33
C GLY A 65 26.78 -13.85 26.13
N ASP A 66 27.14 -12.57 26.09
CA ASP A 66 28.32 -12.03 26.77
C ASP A 66 28.07 -11.86 28.27
N THR A 67 28.61 -12.75 29.08
CA THR A 67 28.44 -12.75 30.55
C THR A 67 29.16 -11.60 31.25
N SER A 68 30.09 -10.91 30.57
CA SER A 68 30.77 -9.75 31.14
C SER A 68 29.89 -8.49 31.17
N ARG A 69 28.79 -8.49 30.39
CA ARG A 69 27.84 -7.38 30.36
C ARG A 69 26.95 -7.35 31.61
N PRO A 70 26.55 -6.15 32.06
CA PRO A 70 25.54 -6.00 33.11
C PRO A 70 24.23 -6.73 32.76
N GLY A 71 23.57 -7.32 33.77
CA GLY A 71 22.33 -8.08 33.58
C GLY A 71 21.23 -7.29 32.86
N PHE A 72 21.02 -6.02 33.25
CA PHE A 72 19.99 -5.18 32.63
C PHE A 72 20.23 -4.92 31.14
N GLU A 73 21.50 -4.86 30.70
CA GLU A 73 21.82 -4.71 29.27
C GLU A 73 21.50 -5.99 28.51
N ARG A 74 21.85 -7.15 29.07
CA ARG A 74 21.54 -8.45 28.48
C ARG A 74 20.03 -8.65 28.34
N ASP A 75 19.27 -8.30 29.39
CA ASP A 75 17.81 -8.32 29.37
C ASP A 75 17.22 -7.38 28.31
N TYR A 76 17.82 -6.20 28.12
CA TYR A 76 17.41 -5.27 27.08
C TYR A 76 17.66 -5.84 25.68
N ILE A 77 18.83 -6.41 25.44
CA ILE A 77 19.20 -7.05 24.16
C ILE A 77 18.27 -8.24 23.88
N ASP A 78 17.97 -9.08 24.88
CA ASP A 78 17.05 -10.20 24.72
C ASP A 78 15.63 -9.76 24.36
N ARG A 79 15.16 -8.63 24.90
CA ARG A 79 13.86 -8.06 24.50
C ARG A 79 13.86 -7.58 23.06
N LEU A 80 14.97 -6.98 22.59
CA LEU A 80 15.10 -6.56 21.19
C LEU A 80 15.04 -7.78 20.25
N LEU A 81 15.79 -8.84 20.57
CA LEU A 81 15.82 -10.09 19.79
C LEU A 81 14.50 -10.85 19.78
N ARG A 82 13.61 -10.65 20.77
CA ARG A 82 12.28 -11.28 20.81
C ARG A 82 11.21 -10.49 20.07
N ARG A 83 11.40 -9.17 19.94
CA ARG A 83 10.39 -8.27 19.38
C ARG A 83 10.45 -8.21 17.86
N PHE A 84 11.63 -8.38 17.29
CA PHE A 84 11.93 -8.25 15.87
C PHE A 84 12.57 -9.54 15.37
#